data_AF-A0A9W9DXA1-F1
#
_entry.id   AF-A0A9W9DXA1-F1
#
_cell.length_a   1.000
_cell.length_b   1.000
_cell.length_c   1.000
_cell.angle_alpha   90.00
_cell.angle_beta   90.00
_cell.angle_gamma   90.00
#
_symmetry.space_group_name_H-M   'P 1'
#
loop_
_entity.id
_entity.type
_entity.pdbx_description
1 polymer ?
#
loop_
_entity_poly.entity_id
_entity_poly.type
_entity_poly.pdbx_seq_one_letter_code
_entity_poly.pdbx_strand_id
1 'polypeptide(L)'
;MSMKRKAVQPLSSVTAPKKSKVTLESFFSPQVPLPKKSSDGPTEPSHAALSSEQIRVLHMVIDEGKSVFFTGAAGTGKSLLLRAIIRALRKKFSKTKDAISITASTGMAASNVGGMTIHSWGAVTPNCNDINLMIKCIKTCRPALQRWKKTKVLIIDEGLL
;
A
#
# COMPACT_ATOMS: atom_id res chain seq x y z
N MET A 1 0.32 11.71 -63.93
CA MET A 1 -0.50 10.96 -62.93
C MET A 1 0.16 9.60 -62.70
N SER A 2 0.82 9.40 -61.56
CA SER A 2 1.49 8.14 -61.21
C SER A 2 0.95 7.67 -59.86
N MET A 3 0.16 6.60 -59.87
CA MET A 3 -0.39 5.96 -58.67
C MET A 3 0.60 4.92 -58.16
N LYS A 4 1.28 5.20 -57.04
CA LYS A 4 2.06 4.20 -56.29
C LYS A 4 1.14 3.50 -55.28
N ARG A 5 0.93 2.19 -55.47
CA ARG A 5 0.28 1.30 -54.49
C ARG A 5 1.25 1.05 -53.32
N LYS A 6 0.81 1.31 -52.09
CA LYS A 6 1.59 1.09 -50.86
C LYS A 6 1.26 -0.31 -50.33
N ALA A 7 2.26 -1.18 -50.23
CA ALA A 7 2.14 -2.51 -49.68
C ALA A 7 1.88 -2.46 -48.16
N VAL A 8 0.90 -3.24 -47.70
CA VAL A 8 0.57 -3.46 -46.29
C VAL A 8 1.55 -4.49 -45.73
N GLN A 9 2.28 -4.17 -44.67
CA GLN A 9 3.10 -5.14 -43.91
C GLN A 9 2.24 -5.84 -42.84
N PRO A 10 2.48 -7.13 -42.51
CA PRO A 10 1.66 -7.88 -41.59
C PRO A 10 2.01 -7.62 -40.12
N LEU A 11 0.97 -7.74 -39.30
CA LEU A 11 0.91 -7.63 -37.85
C LEU A 11 1.91 -8.59 -37.17
N SER A 12 2.91 -8.06 -36.47
CA SER A 12 3.84 -8.87 -35.69
C SER A 12 3.22 -9.31 -34.36
N SER A 13 3.46 -10.59 -34.08
CA SER A 13 2.92 -11.45 -33.04
C SER A 13 3.03 -10.92 -31.60
N VAL A 14 1.90 -10.91 -30.89
CA VAL A 14 1.82 -10.79 -29.43
C VAL A 14 2.34 -12.09 -28.80
N THR A 15 3.53 -12.06 -28.22
CA THR A 15 4.05 -13.16 -27.40
C THR A 15 3.23 -13.33 -26.11
N ALA A 16 2.75 -14.55 -25.88
CA ALA A 16 2.00 -14.94 -24.68
C ALA A 16 2.83 -14.77 -23.38
N PRO A 17 2.19 -14.45 -22.24
CA PRO A 17 2.90 -14.29 -20.97
C PRO A 17 3.41 -15.66 -20.48
N LYS A 18 4.70 -15.73 -20.17
CA LYS A 18 5.35 -16.91 -19.57
C LYS A 18 4.73 -17.18 -18.20
N LYS A 19 4.13 -18.37 -18.02
CA LYS A 19 3.67 -18.87 -16.72
C LYS A 19 4.88 -19.01 -15.79
N SER A 20 4.85 -18.34 -14.64
CA SER A 20 5.90 -18.43 -13.62
C SER A 20 5.95 -19.83 -13.03
N LYS A 21 7.15 -20.43 -12.98
CA LYS A 21 7.40 -21.71 -12.32
C LYS A 21 7.23 -21.54 -10.82
N VAL A 22 6.34 -22.32 -10.21
CA VAL A 22 6.09 -22.35 -8.76
C VAL A 22 7.32 -22.95 -8.08
N THR A 23 8.08 -22.14 -7.34
CA THR A 23 9.26 -22.57 -6.57
C THR A 23 8.85 -23.01 -5.16
N LEU A 24 9.59 -23.95 -4.53
CA LEU A 24 9.33 -24.40 -3.14
C LEU A 24 9.20 -23.24 -2.15
N GLU A 25 9.97 -22.17 -2.32
CA GLU A 25 9.88 -20.93 -1.54
C GLU A 25 8.47 -20.30 -1.53
N SER A 26 7.74 -20.38 -2.65
CA SER A 26 6.41 -19.79 -2.75
C SER A 26 5.36 -20.48 -1.88
N PHE A 27 5.61 -21.74 -1.49
CA PHE A 27 4.75 -22.47 -0.55
C PHE A 27 4.89 -21.98 0.89
N PHE A 28 6.09 -21.52 1.28
CA PHE A 28 6.37 -21.05 2.64
C PHE A 28 6.29 -19.52 2.79
N SER A 29 6.15 -18.79 1.68
CA SER A 29 5.98 -17.32 1.70
C SER A 29 4.79 -16.90 2.57
N PRO A 30 4.91 -15.79 3.33
CA PRO A 30 3.80 -15.21 4.08
C PRO A 30 2.61 -14.93 3.15
N GLN A 31 1.47 -15.53 3.49
CA GLN A 31 0.27 -15.42 2.68
C GLN A 31 -0.60 -14.27 3.14
N VAL A 32 -1.06 -13.45 2.18
CA VAL A 32 -1.98 -12.34 2.45
C VAL A 32 -3.37 -12.69 1.89
N PRO A 33 -4.42 -12.69 2.72
CA PRO A 33 -5.79 -12.84 2.22
C PRO A 33 -6.15 -11.68 1.29
N LEU A 34 -6.67 -11.99 0.11
CA LEU A 34 -7.17 -10.98 -0.83
C LEU A 34 -8.63 -10.58 -0.51
N PRO A 35 -9.01 -9.31 -0.71
CA PRO A 35 -10.41 -8.92 -0.66
C PRO A 35 -11.21 -9.60 -1.78
N LYS A 36 -12.37 -10.16 -1.44
CA LYS A 36 -13.26 -10.85 -2.39
C LYS A 36 -13.82 -9.85 -3.42
N LYS A 37 -13.63 -10.12 -4.71
CA LYS A 37 -14.52 -9.55 -5.75
C LYS A 37 -15.84 -10.32 -5.63
N SER A 38 -16.94 -9.63 -5.42
CA SER A 38 -18.27 -10.24 -5.33
C SER A 38 -18.65 -10.92 -6.65
N SER A 39 -18.48 -12.23 -6.71
CA SER A 39 -19.19 -13.13 -7.61
C SER A 39 -19.60 -14.34 -6.78
N ASP A 40 -20.91 -14.62 -6.73
CA ASP A 40 -21.53 -15.63 -5.88
C ASP A 40 -20.87 -17.02 -5.98
N GLY A 41 -20.52 -17.58 -4.82
CA GLY A 41 -20.02 -18.94 -4.65
C GLY A 41 -19.21 -19.11 -3.36
N PRO A 42 -19.25 -20.29 -2.69
CA PRO A 42 -18.37 -20.58 -1.57
C PRO A 42 -16.97 -20.85 -2.12
N THR A 43 -16.17 -19.80 -2.26
CA THR A 43 -14.78 -19.91 -2.72
C THR A 43 -13.85 -19.56 -1.55
N GLU A 44 -13.00 -20.51 -1.21
CA GLU A 44 -11.90 -20.39 -0.25
C GLU A 44 -11.10 -19.08 -0.47
N PRO A 45 -10.63 -18.40 0.59
CA PRO A 45 -9.89 -17.16 0.45
C PRO A 45 -8.63 -17.38 -0.40
N SER A 46 -8.52 -16.63 -1.51
CA SER A 46 -7.30 -16.64 -2.32
C SER A 46 -6.16 -15.99 -1.54
N HIS A 47 -5.16 -16.79 -1.21
CA HIS A 47 -3.94 -16.40 -0.52
C HIS A 47 -2.87 -16.04 -1.57
N ALA A 48 -2.38 -14.80 -1.53
CA ALA A 48 -1.28 -14.38 -2.39
C ALA A 48 0.05 -14.39 -1.63
N ALA A 49 1.06 -15.04 -2.22
CA ALA A 49 2.41 -15.13 -1.70
C ALA A 49 3.21 -13.85 -2.03
N LEU A 50 3.99 -13.37 -1.05
CA LEU A 50 4.94 -12.28 -1.26
C LEU A 50 6.21 -12.75 -1.98
N SER A 51 6.78 -11.89 -2.83
CA SER A 51 8.10 -12.10 -3.43
C SER A 51 9.24 -11.94 -2.41
N SER A 52 10.43 -12.44 -2.73
CA SER A 52 11.61 -12.29 -1.85
C SER A 52 11.94 -10.83 -1.54
N GLU A 53 11.79 -9.93 -2.52
CA GLU A 53 11.98 -8.48 -2.33
C GLU A 53 10.92 -7.90 -1.38
N GLN A 54 9.65 -8.29 -1.55
CA GLN A 54 8.55 -7.86 -0.69
C GLN A 54 8.73 -8.38 0.76
N ILE A 55 9.21 -9.61 0.92
CA ILE A 55 9.56 -10.20 2.22
C ILE A 55 10.69 -9.40 2.87
N ARG A 56 11.72 -9.02 2.10
CA ARG A 56 12.83 -8.20 2.64
C ARG A 56 12.34 -6.85 3.14
N VAL A 57 11.44 -6.19 2.42
CA VAL A 57 10.80 -4.94 2.87
C VAL A 57 9.99 -5.18 4.15
N LEU A 58 9.19 -6.24 4.20
CA LEU A 58 8.43 -6.61 5.40
C LEU A 58 9.34 -6.79 6.62
N HIS A 59 10.46 -7.51 6.48
CA HIS A 59 11.44 -7.71 7.55
C HIS A 59 12.07 -6.40 8.03
N MET A 60 12.46 -5.52 7.11
CA MET A 60 13.04 -4.21 7.48
C MET A 60 12.06 -3.36 8.31
N VAL A 61 10.76 -3.42 8.01
CA VAL A 61 9.73 -2.67 8.76
C VAL A 61 9.39 -3.34 10.09
N ILE A 62 9.17 -4.65 10.08
CA ILE A 62 8.63 -5.37 11.25
C ILE A 62 9.72 -5.70 12.25
N ASP A 63 10.86 -6.23 11.81
CA ASP A 63 11.88 -6.78 12.68
C ASP A 63 12.96 -5.74 12.98
N GLU A 64 13.41 -5.01 11.96
CA GLU A 64 14.46 -4.00 12.10
C GLU A 64 13.92 -2.61 12.51
N GLY A 65 12.61 -2.37 12.37
CA GLY A 65 11.98 -1.09 12.73
C GLY A 65 12.44 0.10 11.88
N LYS A 66 12.89 -0.13 10.65
CA LYS A 66 13.39 0.91 9.75
C LYS A 66 12.26 1.72 9.12
N SER A 67 12.52 3.01 8.90
CA SER A 67 11.71 3.83 8.00
C SER A 67 12.01 3.42 6.56
N VAL A 68 11.00 2.94 5.85
CA VAL A 68 11.14 2.42 4.48
C VAL A 68 10.22 3.18 3.54
N PHE A 69 10.80 3.63 2.42
CA PHE A 69 10.06 4.05 1.24
C PHE A 69 10.20 2.96 0.17
N PHE A 70 9.08 2.46 -0.34
CA PHE A 70 9.07 1.48 -1.42
C PHE A 70 8.15 1.94 -2.54
N THR A 71 8.58 1.71 -3.78
CA THR A 71 7.90 2.11 -5.00
C THR A 71 7.92 0.97 -6.03
N GLY A 72 7.27 1.17 -7.17
CA GLY A 72 7.20 0.20 -8.26
C GLY A 72 6.12 0.56 -9.27
N ALA A 73 6.20 -0.03 -10.46
CA ALA A 73 5.23 0.17 -11.52
C ALA A 73 3.79 -0.26 -11.11
N ALA A 74 2.80 0.10 -11.92
CA ALA A 74 1.44 -0.42 -11.75
C ALA A 74 1.44 -1.96 -11.80
N GLY A 75 0.63 -2.60 -10.96
CA GLY A 75 0.52 -4.06 -10.94
C GLY A 75 1.64 -4.83 -10.22
N THR A 76 2.65 -4.19 -9.63
CA THR A 76 3.75 -4.88 -8.91
C THR A 76 3.40 -5.36 -7.49
N GLY A 77 2.13 -5.26 -7.09
CA GLY A 77 1.69 -5.72 -5.77
C GLY A 77 2.03 -4.81 -4.59
N LYS A 78 2.27 -3.51 -4.81
CA LYS A 78 2.52 -2.55 -3.71
C LYS A 78 1.42 -2.57 -2.64
N SER A 79 0.15 -2.53 -3.05
CA SER A 79 -0.98 -2.59 -2.13
C SER A 79 -1.08 -3.95 -1.41
N LEU A 80 -0.60 -5.04 -2.03
CA LEU A 80 -0.52 -6.35 -1.39
C LEU A 80 0.52 -6.34 -0.26
N LEU A 81 1.72 -5.84 -0.54
CA LEU A 81 2.78 -5.67 0.45
C LEU A 81 2.33 -4.75 1.59
N LEU A 82 1.68 -3.62 1.28
CA LEU A 82 1.18 -2.68 2.28
C LEU A 82 0.19 -3.35 3.25
N ARG A 83 -0.75 -4.16 2.73
CA ARG A 83 -1.70 -4.93 3.55
C ARG A 83 -0.98 -5.95 4.43
N ALA A 84 0.06 -6.60 3.91
CA ALA A 84 0.90 -7.53 4.69
C ALA A 84 1.58 -6.82 5.87
N ILE A 85 2.19 -5.65 5.60
CA ILE A 85 2.83 -4.82 6.62
C ILE A 85 1.83 -4.39 7.68
N ILE A 86 0.67 -3.85 7.28
CA ILE A 86 -0.39 -3.44 8.21
C ILE A 86 -0.83 -4.60 9.10
N ARG A 87 -1.04 -5.79 8.53
CA ARG A 87 -1.45 -6.99 9.28
C ARG A 87 -0.38 -7.41 10.29
N ALA A 88 0.89 -7.45 9.86
CA ALA A 88 2.01 -7.82 10.73
C ALA A 88 2.20 -6.81 11.87
N LEU A 89 2.11 -5.50 11.57
CA LEU A 89 2.17 -4.45 12.58
C LEU A 89 1.01 -4.56 13.58
N ARG A 90 -0.23 -4.76 13.10
CA ARG A 90 -1.40 -4.94 14.00
C ARG A 90 -1.23 -6.12 14.94
N LYS A 91 -0.56 -7.19 14.50
CA LYS A 91 -0.19 -8.33 15.36
C LYS A 91 0.87 -7.91 16.39
N LYS A 92 1.95 -7.25 15.94
CA LYS A 92 3.06 -6.76 16.80
C LYS A 92 2.57 -5.79 17.88
N PHE A 93 1.67 -4.87 17.54
CA PHE A 93 1.11 -3.85 18.43
C PHE A 93 -0.32 -4.21 18.91
N SER A 94 -0.64 -5.50 19.03
CA SER A 94 -1.99 -5.97 19.41
C SER A 94 -2.52 -5.38 20.72
N LYS A 95 -1.63 -5.09 21.69
CA LYS A 95 -1.95 -4.45 22.97
C LYS A 95 -2.12 -2.92 22.88
N THR A 96 -1.61 -2.29 21.83
CA THR A 96 -1.57 -0.83 21.64
C THR A 96 -2.00 -0.49 20.22
N LYS A 97 -3.28 -0.65 19.92
CA LYS A 97 -3.81 -0.47 18.55
C LYS A 97 -3.61 0.95 18.00
N ASP A 98 -3.55 1.93 18.89
CA ASP A 98 -3.28 3.35 18.62
C ASP A 98 -1.80 3.66 18.32
N ALA A 99 -0.91 2.68 18.40
CA ALA A 99 0.49 2.81 18.01
C ALA A 99 0.67 2.84 16.47
N ILE A 100 -0.32 2.42 15.69
CA ILE A 100 -0.25 2.38 14.23
C ILE A 100 -1.23 3.39 13.65
N SER A 101 -0.72 4.32 12.86
CA SER A 101 -1.52 5.27 12.10
C SER A 101 -1.40 4.96 10.62
N ILE A 102 -2.55 4.70 9.97
CA ILE A 102 -2.63 4.43 8.54
C ILE A 102 -3.20 5.68 7.87
N THR A 103 -2.44 6.24 6.94
CA THR A 103 -2.80 7.47 6.25
C THR A 103 -2.61 7.36 4.75
N ALA A 104 -3.28 8.25 4.02
CA ALA A 104 -3.07 8.44 2.60
C ALA A 104 -3.21 9.93 2.20
N SER A 105 -2.83 10.30 0.99
CA SER A 105 -3.03 11.67 0.48
C SER A 105 -4.48 12.02 0.20
N THR A 106 -5.25 11.07 -0.34
CA THR A 106 -6.64 11.28 -0.76
C THR A 106 -7.64 10.48 0.05
N GLY A 107 -8.90 10.94 0.11
CA GLY A 107 -9.97 10.26 0.86
C GLY A 107 -10.28 8.86 0.31
N MET A 108 -10.20 8.67 -1.01
CA MET A 108 -10.40 7.37 -1.65
C MET A 108 -9.29 6.39 -1.30
N ALA A 109 -8.02 6.80 -1.41
CA ALA A 109 -6.88 5.97 -1.01
C ALA A 109 -6.95 5.61 0.48
N ALA A 110 -7.27 6.59 1.33
CA ALA A 110 -7.40 6.37 2.77
C ALA A 110 -8.48 5.32 3.11
N SER A 111 -9.64 5.39 2.44
CA SER A 111 -10.71 4.41 2.61
C SER A 111 -10.25 3.00 2.23
N ASN A 112 -9.48 2.85 1.15
CA ASN A 112 -9.00 1.55 0.67
C ASN A 112 -8.02 0.86 1.62
N VAL A 113 -7.25 1.61 2.41
CA VAL A 113 -6.31 1.08 3.39
C VAL A 113 -6.88 1.05 4.82
N GLY A 114 -8.14 1.44 5.00
CA GLY A 114 -8.81 1.50 6.30
C GLY A 114 -8.19 2.56 7.23
N GLY A 115 -7.81 3.70 6.66
CA GLY A 115 -7.16 4.83 7.32
C GLY A 115 -7.91 6.14 7.11
N MET A 116 -7.18 7.25 7.20
CA MET A 116 -7.68 8.61 6.93
C MET A 116 -6.66 9.42 6.14
N THR A 117 -7.02 10.61 5.67
CA THR A 117 -6.03 11.44 4.99
C THR A 117 -4.94 11.93 5.94
N ILE A 118 -3.73 12.16 5.45
CA ILE A 118 -2.62 12.74 6.23
C ILE A 118 -3.03 14.10 6.83
N HIS A 119 -3.84 14.89 6.12
CA HIS A 119 -4.37 16.16 6.60
C HIS A 119 -5.30 15.99 7.80
N SER A 120 -6.28 15.09 7.69
CA SER A 120 -7.19 14.76 8.80
C SER A 120 -6.45 14.09 9.96
N TRP A 121 -5.41 13.30 9.67
CA TRP A 121 -4.54 12.68 10.66
C TRP A 121 -3.74 13.71 11.46
N GLY A 122 -3.07 14.61 10.75
CA GLY A 122 -2.15 15.57 11.32
C GLY A 122 -2.82 16.80 11.91
N ALA A 123 -4.10 17.09 11.58
CA ALA A 123 -4.70 18.41 11.74
C ALA A 123 -3.85 19.50 11.05
N VAL A 124 -3.35 19.18 9.86
CA VAL A 124 -2.46 20.05 9.05
C VAL A 124 -3.23 20.57 7.85
N THR A 125 -3.30 21.89 7.73
CA THR A 125 -3.95 22.57 6.60
C THR A 125 -2.95 22.74 5.46
N PRO A 126 -3.28 22.35 4.21
CA PRO A 126 -2.34 22.37 3.08
C PRO A 126 -1.76 23.75 2.70
N ASN A 127 -2.34 24.84 3.21
CA ASN A 127 -1.92 26.21 2.89
C ASN A 127 -1.32 26.96 4.11
N CYS A 128 -0.97 26.25 5.19
CA CYS A 128 -0.36 26.86 6.36
C CYS A 128 1.16 26.71 6.31
N ASN A 129 1.86 27.79 5.96
CA ASN A 129 3.33 27.80 5.91
C ASN A 129 3.98 28.17 7.25
N ASP A 130 3.20 28.60 8.24
CA ASP A 130 3.68 28.89 9.59
C ASP A 130 3.67 27.63 10.46
N ILE A 131 4.86 27.08 10.69
CA ILE A 131 5.07 25.90 11.52
C ILE A 131 4.57 26.11 12.95
N ASN A 132 4.72 27.31 13.53
CA ASN A 132 4.28 27.59 14.89
C ASN A 132 2.76 27.57 15.00
N LEU A 133 2.07 28.13 14.00
CA LEU A 133 0.62 28.07 13.91
C LEU A 133 0.13 26.62 13.76
N MET A 134 0.78 25.82 12.91
CA MET A 134 0.45 24.39 12.77
C MET A 134 0.62 23.63 14.08
N ILE A 135 1.75 23.82 14.78
CA ILE A 135 1.99 23.18 16.08
C ILE A 135 0.92 23.61 17.10
N LYS A 136 0.51 24.88 17.10
CA LYS A 136 -0.56 25.38 17.96
C LYS A 136 -1.88 24.68 17.65
N CYS A 137 -2.27 24.57 16.38
CA CYS A 137 -3.47 23.85 15.94
C CYS A 137 -3.45 22.37 16.35
N ILE A 138 -2.31 21.70 16.22
CA ILE A 138 -2.14 20.32 16.67
C ILE A 138 -2.33 20.20 18.19
N LYS A 139 -1.73 21.11 18.96
CA LYS A 139 -1.82 21.12 20.43
C LYS A 139 -3.23 21.40 20.94
N THR A 140 -4.02 22.22 20.24
CA THR A 140 -5.42 22.50 20.61
C THR A 140 -6.38 21.41 20.17
N CYS A 141 -6.08 20.69 19.09
CA CYS A 141 -6.86 19.55 18.61
C CYS A 141 -6.53 18.27 19.39
N ARG A 142 -7.29 17.97 20.46
CA ARG A 142 -7.05 16.77 21.31
C ARG A 142 -6.91 15.45 20.53
N PRO A 143 -7.78 15.11 19.55
CA PRO A 143 -7.62 13.88 18.78
C PRO A 143 -6.33 13.82 17.96
N ALA A 144 -5.92 14.94 17.34
CA ALA A 144 -4.65 15.03 16.64
C ALA A 144 -3.47 14.87 17.59
N LEU A 145 -3.46 15.64 18.69
CA LEU A 145 -2.41 15.56 19.70
C LEU A 145 -2.21 14.13 20.23
N GLN A 146 -3.30 13.40 20.47
CA GLN A 146 -3.21 12.00 20.90
C GLN A 146 -2.59 11.10 19.84
N ARG A 147 -2.97 11.26 18.56
CA ARG A 147 -2.35 10.51 17.45
C ARG A 147 -0.85 10.81 17.35
N TRP A 148 -0.45 12.08 17.40
CA TRP A 148 0.95 12.49 17.40
C TRP A 148 1.75 11.88 18.56
N LYS A 149 1.18 11.85 19.78
CA LYS A 149 1.85 11.29 20.97
C LYS A 149 1.95 9.77 20.97
N LYS A 150 0.93 9.09 20.46
CA LYS A 150 0.79 7.63 20.60
C LYS A 150 1.33 6.85 19.40
N THR A 151 1.28 7.42 18.21
CA THR A 151 1.75 6.78 16.98
C THR A 151 3.22 6.41 17.11
N LYS A 152 3.52 5.12 16.91
CA LYS A 152 4.87 4.56 16.79
C LYS A 152 5.22 4.28 15.33
N VAL A 153 4.21 3.94 14.51
CA VAL A 153 4.37 3.69 13.08
C VAL A 153 3.33 4.50 12.31
N LEU A 154 3.80 5.38 11.43
CA LEU A 154 2.98 6.14 10.49
C LEU A 154 3.16 5.55 9.10
N ILE A 155 2.06 5.09 8.50
CA ILE A 155 2.01 4.57 7.14
C ILE A 155 1.36 5.63 6.26
N ILE A 156 1.97 5.93 5.12
CA ILE A 156 1.50 6.92 4.14
C ILE A 156 1.41 6.21 2.78
N ASP A 157 0.21 6.13 2.22
CA ASP A 157 -0.04 5.59 0.89
C ASP A 157 -0.53 6.67 -0.08
N GLU A 158 -0.07 6.61 -1.32
CA GLU A 158 -0.51 7.47 -2.42
C GLU A 158 -1.42 6.69 -3.41
N GLY A 159 -1.67 5.41 -3.13
CA GLY A 159 -2.39 4.49 -4.01
C GLY A 159 -3.82 4.92 -4.32
N LEU A 160 -4.01 5.51 -5.50
CA LEU A 160 -5.23 5.34 -6.28
C LEU A 160 -5.20 3.92 -6.85
N LEU A 161 -6.34 3.23 -6.87
CA LEU A 161 -6.46 1.90 -7.49
C LEU A 161 -5.84 1.88 -8.90
#